data_AF-A0A5C5FKF2-F1
#
_entry.id   AF-A0A5C5FKF2-F1
#
_cell.length_a   1.000
_cell.length_b   1.000
_cell.length_c   1.000
_cell.angle_alpha   90.00
_cell.angle_beta   90.00
_cell.angle_gamma   90.00
#
_symmetry.space_group_name_H-M   'P 1'
#
loop_
_entity.id
_entity.type
_entity.pdbx_description
1 polymer ?
#
loop_
_entity_poly.entity_id
_entity_poly.type
_entity_poly.pdbx_seq_one_letter_code
_entity_poly.pdbx_strand_id
1 'polypeptide(L)' 'KNACVLYSIIGESCKLGPWSRVEGAPLVGDKQSIAILGKDVSVLKEVHIRSCIVLPSKNLSRSAKNEVLL' A
#
# COMPACT_ATOMS: atom_id res chain seq x y z
N LYS A 1 8.35 4.60 -15.81
CA LYS A 1 7.72 5.29 -14.66
C LYS A 1 7.55 4.24 -13.57
N ASN A 2 8.14 4.45 -12.40
CA ASN A 2 8.43 3.34 -11.47
C ASN A 2 7.53 3.42 -10.24
N ALA A 3 7.19 2.28 -9.67
CA ALA A 3 6.52 2.15 -8.37
C ALA A 3 7.36 1.23 -7.49
N CYS A 4 7.19 1.33 -6.17
CA CYS A 4 7.94 0.51 -5.22
C CYS A 4 6.98 -0.28 -4.33
N VAL A 5 7.20 -1.59 -4.22
CA VAL A 5 6.42 -2.49 -3.37
C VAL A 5 7.38 -3.29 -2.50
N LEU A 6 7.25 -3.16 -1.19
CA LEU A 6 8.15 -3.77 -0.20
C LEU A 6 7.31 -4.33 0.96
N TYR A 7 7.59 -5.54 1.46
CA TYR A 7 6.91 -6.06 2.66
C TYR A 7 5.38 -5.90 2.63
N SER A 8 4.75 -6.32 1.52
CA SER A 8 3.34 -6.03 1.24
C SER A 8 2.64 -7.21 0.57
N ILE A 9 1.33 -7.32 0.79
CA ILE A 9 0.42 -8.23 0.07
C ILE A 9 -0.46 -7.38 -0.85
N ILE A 10 -0.46 -7.72 -2.14
CA ILE A 10 -1.22 -7.00 -3.17
C ILE A 10 -2.30 -7.93 -3.72
N GLY A 11 -3.56 -7.50 -3.64
CA GLY A 11 -4.69 -8.22 -4.20
C GLY A 11 -4.74 -8.20 -5.73
N GLU A 12 -5.60 -9.04 -6.30
CA GLU A 12 -5.84 -9.12 -7.74
C GLU A 12 -6.27 -7.75 -8.33
N SER A 13 -5.88 -7.49 -9.58
CA SER A 13 -6.31 -6.31 -10.35
C SER A 13 -5.95 -4.94 -9.73
N CYS A 14 -4.99 -4.91 -8.81
CA CYS A 14 -4.49 -3.64 -8.27
C CYS A 14 -3.70 -2.83 -9.31
N LYS A 15 -3.82 -1.50 -9.24
CA LYS A 15 -3.10 -0.57 -10.11
C LYS A 15 -2.23 0.34 -9.28
N LEU A 16 -0.93 0.39 -9.56
CA LEU A 16 0.03 1.26 -8.87
C LEU A 16 0.50 2.37 -9.79
N GLY A 17 0.28 3.62 -9.37
CA GLY A 17 0.64 4.80 -10.11
C GLY A 17 2.16 5.05 -10.13
N PRO A 18 2.65 5.86 -11.07
CA PRO A 18 4.03 6.36 -11.07
C PRO A 18 4.40 7.01 -9.73
N TRP A 19 5.60 6.71 -9.21
CA TRP A 19 6.09 7.22 -7.93
C TRP A 19 5.25 6.82 -6.72
N SER A 20 4.34 5.85 -6.88
CA SER A 20 3.66 5.25 -5.75
C SER A 20 4.58 4.30 -5.00
N ARG A 21 4.35 4.20 -3.69
CA ARG A 21 5.12 3.32 -2.81
C ARG A 21 4.20 2.66 -1.82
N VAL A 22 4.21 1.33 -1.82
CA VAL A 22 3.44 0.50 -0.89
C VAL A 22 4.44 -0.29 -0.08
N GLU A 23 4.50 -0.01 1.22
CA GLU A 23 5.48 -0.66 2.08
C GLU A 23 4.98 -1.03 3.48
N GLY A 24 5.40 -2.20 3.93
CA GLY A 24 5.50 -2.49 5.36
C GLY A 24 6.79 -1.90 5.95
N ALA A 25 7.06 -2.25 7.21
CA ALA A 25 8.36 -2.02 7.84
C ALA A 25 9.08 -3.36 7.98
N PRO A 26 10.37 -3.47 7.58
CA PRO A 26 11.18 -4.63 7.89
C PRO A 26 11.28 -4.80 9.41
N LEU A 27 11.59 -6.03 9.86
CA LEU A 27 11.81 -6.34 11.27
C LEU A 27 13.05 -5.57 11.79
N VAL A 28 12.82 -4.36 12.30
CA VAL A 28 13.84 -3.56 13.00
C VAL A 28 13.47 -3.56 14.47
N GLY A 29 14.09 -4.46 15.25
CA GLY A 29 13.66 -4.79 16.63
C GLY A 29 12.44 -5.71 16.63
N ASP A 30 11.49 -5.50 17.54
CA ASP A 30 10.32 -6.38 17.73
C ASP A 30 9.10 -6.03 16.86
N LYS A 31 9.20 -5.01 15.99
CA LYS A 31 8.05 -4.51 15.22
C LYS A 31 8.25 -4.75 13.73
N GLN A 32 7.53 -5.75 13.22
CA GLN A 32 7.29 -5.94 11.80
C GLN A 32 5.92 -5.38 11.43
N SER A 33 5.80 -4.78 10.25
CA SER A 33 4.50 -4.40 9.72
C SER A 33 4.40 -4.73 8.24
N ILE A 34 3.16 -4.90 7.79
CA ILE A 34 2.82 -5.28 6.43
C ILE A 34 1.79 -4.29 5.88
N ALA A 35 1.89 -3.94 4.60
CA ALA A 35 0.80 -3.27 3.91
C ALA A 35 -0.01 -4.30 3.12
N ILE A 36 -1.33 -4.27 3.25
CA ILE A 36 -2.25 -5.20 2.59
C ILE A 36 -3.18 -4.39 1.71
N LEU A 37 -3.21 -4.67 0.41
CA LEU A 37 -4.15 -4.08 -0.54
C LEU A 37 -5.16 -5.15 -0.97
N GLY A 38 -6.45 -4.86 -0.81
CA GLY A 38 -7.54 -5.69 -1.31
C GLY A 38 -7.62 -5.72 -2.83
N LYS A 39 -8.55 -6.51 -3.37
CA LYS A 39 -8.81 -6.62 -4.81
C LYS A 39 -9.24 -5.27 -5.41
N ASP A 40 -8.85 -4.99 -6.65
CA ASP A 40 -9.25 -3.79 -7.40
C ASP A 40 -8.87 -2.46 -6.72
N VAL A 41 -7.75 -2.43 -5.97
CA VAL A 41 -7.24 -1.19 -5.36
C VAL A 41 -6.37 -0.41 -6.34
N SER A 42 -6.66 0.87 -6.52
CA SER A 42 -5.88 1.78 -7.36
C SER A 42 -5.15 2.81 -6.51
N VAL A 43 -3.82 2.76 -6.52
CA VAL A 43 -2.95 3.74 -5.88
C VAL A 43 -2.54 4.78 -6.92
N LEU A 44 -2.90 6.05 -6.70
CA LEU A 44 -2.56 7.13 -7.63
C LEU A 44 -1.05 7.46 -7.60
N LYS A 45 -0.65 8.35 -8.51
CA LYS A 45 0.74 8.84 -8.58
C LYS A 45 1.14 9.52 -7.27
N GLU A 46 2.41 9.38 -6.88
CA GLU A 46 3.00 10.07 -5.71
C GLU A 46 2.33 9.74 -4.37
N VAL A 47 1.63 8.61 -4.28
CA VAL A 47 0.96 8.14 -3.07
C VAL A 47 1.85 7.14 -2.32
N HIS A 48 1.96 7.34 -1.01
CA HIS A 48 2.72 6.47 -0.11
C HIS A 48 1.78 5.75 0.87
N ILE A 49 1.75 4.42 0.81
CA ILE A 49 0.95 3.57 1.68
C ILE A 49 1.89 2.79 2.58
N ARG A 50 1.83 3.05 3.89
CA ARG A 50 2.72 2.40 4.86
C ARG A 50 1.96 1.65 5.93
N SER A 51 2.16 0.33 6.00
CA SER A 51 1.59 -0.49 7.10
C SER A 51 0.07 -0.31 7.25
N CYS A 52 -0.63 -0.20 6.12
CA CYS A 52 -2.07 -0.03 6.07
C CYS A 52 -2.75 -1.30 5.58
N ILE A 53 -4.02 -1.46 5.94
CA ILE A 53 -4.91 -2.46 5.35
C ILE A 53 -5.93 -1.69 4.50
N VAL A 54 -5.92 -1.90 3.19
CA VAL A 54 -6.80 -1.23 2.23
C VAL A 54 -7.86 -2.21 1.79
N LEU A 55 -9.13 -1.85 1.98
CA LEU A 55 -10.24 -2.68 1.53
C LEU A 55 -10.35 -2.73 -0.01
N PRO A 56 -11.04 -3.75 -0.55
CA PRO A 56 -11.24 -3.87 -1.99
C PRO A 56 -11.95 -2.66 -2.63
N SER A 57 -11.71 -2.48 -3.93
CA SER A 57 -12.35 -1.47 -4.79
C SER A 57 -12.12 -0.03 -4.32
N LYS A 58 -10.92 0.27 -3.80
CA LYS A 58 -10.55 1.60 -3.31
C LYS A 58 -9.59 2.34 -4.23
N ASN A 59 -9.78 3.65 -4.30
CA ASN A 59 -8.91 4.56 -5.04
C ASN A 59 -8.17 5.47 -4.05
N LEU A 60 -6.88 5.25 -3.91
CA LEU A 60 -6.02 5.99 -2.98
C LEU A 60 -5.40 7.18 -3.70
N SER A 61 -5.92 8.38 -3.40
CA SER A 61 -5.37 9.66 -3.87
C SER A 61 -4.47 10.35 -2.86
N ARG A 62 -4.43 9.84 -1.62
CA ARG A 62 -3.67 10.39 -0.50
C ARG A 62 -2.85 9.30 0.15
N SER A 63 -1.70 9.70 0.69
CA SER A 63 -0.84 8.83 1.48
C SER A 63 -1.50 8.46 2.80
N ALA A 64 -1.29 7.23 3.24
CA ALA A 64 -1.89 6.64 4.44
C ALA A 64 -0.82 5.86 5.22
N LYS A 65 -0.93 5.86 6.54
CA LYS A 65 0.01 5.12 7.40
C LYS A 65 -0.65 4.56 8.64
N ASN A 66 -0.36 3.29 8.96
CA ASN A 66 -0.78 2.62 10.20
C ASN A 66 -2.30 2.66 10.45
N GLU A 67 -3.09 2.55 9.39
CA GLU A 67 -4.55 2.64 9.47
C GLU A 67 -5.24 1.66 8.53
N VAL A 68 -6.53 1.41 8.81
CA VAL A 68 -7.40 0.61 7.95
C VAL A 68 -8.23 1.56 7.10
N LEU A 69 -8.05 1.48 5.78
CA LEU A 69 -8.78 2.28 4.80
C LEU A 69 -10.05 1.53 4.40
N LEU A 70 -11.17 1.98 4.97
CA LEU A 70 -12.53 1.43 4.82
C LEU A 70 -13.19 1.79 3.49
#